data_AF-A0AAV8XB39-F1
#
_entry.id   AF-A0AAV8XB39-F1
#
_cell.length_a   1.000
_cell.length_b   1.000
_cell.length_c   1.000
_cell.angle_alpha   90.00
_cell.angle_beta   90.00
_cell.angle_gamma   90.00
#
_symmetry.space_group_name_H-M   'P 1'
#
loop_
_entity.id
_entity.type
_entity.pdbx_description
1 polymer ?
#
loop_
_entity_poly.entity_id
_entity_poly.type
_entity_poly.pdbx_seq_one_letter_code
_entity_poly.pdbx_strand_id
1 'polypeptide(L)'
;DERVNIFKNLDRETYKIARSNVIDMILATEMTKHFEHLAKFVNVFCTRSSSSDVEGDVTDYVPLSLPENVTLVKRMMIKCSDVSNPTRPLRLCVEWSRRIAEEYFQQTDEEKARGLPVVMPMFDRHTCSIPKSQIGFVDYIINDMFEAWNAFIDMPELLTYMRQNYIRWKEFDEQGHTTLADIQKLQTTVLMSPIFPSKPSSNTKSD
;
A
#
# COMPACT_ATOMS: atom_id res chain seq x y z
N ASP A 1 -32.70 0.55 -6.08
CA ASP A 1 -33.13 0.90 -7.45
C ASP A 1 -32.70 -0.23 -8.38
N GLU A 2 -33.62 -0.78 -9.16
CA GLU A 2 -33.37 -1.88 -10.10
C GLU A 2 -32.34 -1.51 -11.19
N ARG A 3 -32.22 -0.22 -11.51
CA ARG A 3 -31.32 0.28 -12.57
C ARG A 3 -29.84 0.24 -12.19
N VAL A 4 -29.52 0.06 -10.91
CA VAL A 4 -28.14 0.06 -10.39
C VAL A 4 -27.73 -1.29 -9.80
N ASN A 5 -28.61 -2.30 -9.85
CA ASN A 5 -28.29 -3.63 -9.32
C ASN A 5 -27.41 -4.41 -10.31
N ILE A 6 -26.10 -4.28 -10.16
CA ILE A 6 -25.09 -5.02 -10.96
C ILE A 6 -25.13 -6.54 -10.75
N PHE A 7 -25.82 -7.03 -9.71
CA PHE A 7 -25.94 -8.45 -9.39
C PHE A 7 -27.30 -9.05 -9.79
N LYS A 8 -28.17 -8.28 -10.47
CA LYS A 8 -29.55 -8.68 -10.78
C LYS A 8 -29.68 -10.04 -11.47
N ASN A 9 -28.73 -10.36 -12.34
CA ASN A 9 -28.76 -11.57 -13.16
C ASN A 9 -27.93 -12.73 -12.57
N LEU A 10 -27.40 -12.58 -11.36
CA LEU A 10 -26.76 -13.70 -10.65
C LEU A 10 -27.83 -14.59 -10.03
N ASP A 11 -27.59 -15.90 -10.05
CA ASP A 11 -28.39 -16.81 -9.23
C ASP A 11 -28.16 -16.53 -7.74
N ARG A 12 -29.09 -17.04 -6.92
CA ARG A 12 -29.13 -16.74 -5.49
C ARG A 12 -27.87 -17.23 -4.75
N GLU A 13 -27.30 -18.37 -5.13
CA GLU A 13 -26.14 -18.94 -4.45
C GLU A 13 -24.87 -18.19 -4.83
N THR A 14 -24.68 -17.90 -6.13
CA THR A 14 -23.56 -17.06 -6.58
C THR A 14 -23.60 -15.67 -5.96
N TYR A 15 -24.78 -15.04 -5.88
CA TYR A 15 -24.93 -13.74 -5.22
C TYR A 15 -24.54 -13.80 -3.74
N LYS A 16 -24.98 -14.83 -3.00
CA LYS A 16 -24.60 -15.00 -1.58
C LYS A 16 -23.09 -15.10 -1.41
N ILE A 17 -22.41 -15.90 -2.24
CA ILE A 17 -20.96 -16.07 -2.19
C ILE A 17 -20.25 -14.77 -2.54
N ALA A 18 -20.66 -14.10 -3.62
CA ALA A 18 -20.09 -12.81 -4.02
C ALA A 18 -20.25 -11.74 -2.94
N ARG A 19 -21.46 -11.61 -2.38
CA ARG A 19 -21.75 -10.69 -1.27
C ARG A 19 -20.89 -11.00 -0.04
N SER A 20 -20.77 -12.27 0.33
CA SER A 20 -19.94 -12.69 1.47
C SER A 20 -18.48 -12.28 1.27
N ASN A 21 -17.92 -12.57 0.09
CA ASN A 21 -16.53 -12.19 -0.24
C ASN A 21 -16.32 -10.67 -0.22
N VAL A 22 -17.25 -9.90 -0.79
CA VAL A 22 -17.14 -8.42 -0.81
C VAL A 22 -17.18 -7.86 0.62
N ILE A 23 -18.11 -8.33 1.45
CA ILE A 23 -18.19 -7.90 2.86
C ILE A 23 -16.90 -8.25 3.60
N ASP A 24 -16.40 -9.47 3.42
CA ASP A 24 -15.18 -9.94 4.08
C ASP A 24 -13.96 -9.08 3.70
N MET A 25 -13.79 -8.80 2.41
CA MET A 25 -12.70 -7.95 1.91
C MET A 25 -12.79 -6.52 2.44
N ILE A 26 -13.99 -5.94 2.49
CA ILE A 26 -14.20 -4.59 3.04
C ILE A 26 -13.86 -4.56 4.54
N LEU A 27 -14.31 -5.56 5.32
CA LEU A 27 -14.00 -5.59 6.75
C LEU A 27 -12.51 -5.81 7.02
N ALA A 28 -11.79 -6.46 6.10
CA ALA A 28 -10.35 -6.68 6.23
C ALA A 28 -9.50 -5.40 6.00
N THR A 29 -10.05 -4.33 5.42
CA THR A 29 -9.32 -3.06 5.25
C THR A 29 -9.17 -2.28 6.57
N GLU A 30 -9.86 -2.69 7.63
CA GLU A 30 -9.70 -2.12 8.97
C GLU A 30 -8.24 -2.19 9.44
N MET A 31 -7.64 -1.03 9.73
CA MET A 31 -6.21 -0.95 10.09
C MET A 31 -5.89 -1.50 11.48
N THR A 32 -6.87 -1.54 12.41
CA THR A 32 -6.69 -2.13 13.75
C THR A 32 -6.37 -3.63 13.69
N LYS A 33 -6.81 -4.31 12.61
CA LYS A 33 -6.58 -5.74 12.34
C LYS A 33 -5.43 -5.98 11.37
N HIS A 34 -4.65 -4.95 11.04
CA HIS A 34 -3.56 -5.06 10.06
C HIS A 34 -2.59 -6.20 10.38
N PHE A 35 -2.02 -6.21 11.58
CA PHE A 35 -1.05 -7.23 12.00
C PHE A 35 -1.68 -8.62 12.15
N GLU A 36 -2.95 -8.71 12.53
CA GLU A 36 -3.66 -10.00 12.60
C GLU A 36 -3.76 -10.63 11.20
N HIS A 37 -4.14 -9.84 10.19
CA HIS A 37 -4.23 -10.33 8.82
C HIS A 37 -2.86 -10.68 8.24
N LEU A 38 -1.86 -9.81 8.46
CA LEU A 38 -0.49 -10.05 8.00
C LEU A 38 0.11 -11.32 8.61
N ALA A 39 0.00 -11.49 9.93
CA ALA A 39 0.55 -12.66 10.63
C ALA A 39 -0.11 -13.97 10.14
N LYS A 40 -1.44 -13.98 9.95
CA LYS A 40 -2.14 -15.15 9.38
C LYS A 40 -1.65 -15.48 7.99
N PHE A 41 -1.43 -14.47 7.16
CA PHE A 41 -0.92 -14.65 5.80
C PHE A 41 0.50 -15.23 5.80
N VAL A 42 1.44 -14.60 6.53
CA VAL A 42 2.84 -15.05 6.64
C VAL A 42 2.95 -16.47 7.18
N ASN A 43 2.16 -16.82 8.19
CA ASN A 43 2.17 -18.16 8.80
C ASN A 43 1.73 -19.28 7.86
N VAL A 44 0.87 -18.98 6.88
CA VAL A 44 0.36 -19.96 5.92
C VAL A 44 1.24 -20.03 4.68
N PHE A 45 1.73 -18.89 4.19
CA PHE A 45 2.35 -18.79 2.87
C PHE A 45 3.87 -18.51 2.88
N CYS A 46 4.44 -17.95 3.96
CA CYS A 46 5.85 -17.53 3.97
C CYS A 46 6.76 -18.40 4.88
N THR A 47 6.23 -19.04 5.93
CA THR A 47 7.00 -19.85 6.89
C THR A 47 7.54 -21.18 6.35
N ARG A 48 7.15 -21.60 5.14
CA ARG A 48 7.58 -22.88 4.54
C ARG A 48 8.81 -22.76 3.65
N SER A 49 9.25 -21.56 3.31
CA SER A 49 10.37 -21.33 2.39
C SER A 49 11.75 -21.39 3.06
N SER A 50 11.83 -21.58 4.40
CA SER A 50 13.11 -21.63 5.14
C SER A 50 13.61 -23.04 5.45
N SER A 51 12.95 -24.09 4.97
CA SER A 51 13.33 -25.47 5.25
C SER A 51 13.11 -26.38 4.05
N SER A 52 13.87 -26.20 2.97
CA SER A 52 14.41 -27.27 2.11
C SER A 52 14.98 -26.71 0.79
N ASP A 53 16.30 -26.86 0.62
CA ASP A 53 16.95 -26.94 -0.68
C ASP A 53 16.49 -28.24 -1.38
N VAL A 54 15.29 -28.24 -1.96
CA VAL A 54 14.89 -29.32 -2.89
C VAL A 54 14.30 -28.68 -4.13
N GLU A 55 15.11 -28.70 -5.17
CA GLU A 55 14.73 -28.47 -6.56
C GLU A 55 13.51 -29.33 -6.94
N GLY A 56 12.55 -28.70 -7.61
CA GLY A 56 11.63 -29.41 -8.50
C GLY A 56 10.23 -29.68 -7.95
N ASP A 57 9.34 -28.73 -8.29
CA ASP A 57 8.04 -28.98 -8.94
C ASP A 57 6.94 -29.69 -8.11
N VAL A 58 5.71 -29.14 -8.15
CA VAL A 58 4.42 -29.66 -7.62
C VAL A 58 3.91 -29.14 -6.26
N THR A 59 4.65 -28.43 -5.41
CA THR A 59 4.18 -28.07 -4.04
C THR A 59 3.60 -26.67 -3.82
N ASP A 60 3.78 -25.70 -4.73
CA ASP A 60 3.33 -24.30 -4.54
C ASP A 60 1.80 -24.11 -4.57
N TYR A 61 1.05 -25.05 -5.14
CA TYR A 61 -0.41 -24.93 -5.31
C TYR A 61 -1.24 -25.56 -4.19
N VAL A 62 -0.64 -26.39 -3.33
CA VAL A 62 -1.37 -27.08 -2.26
C VAL A 62 -2.04 -26.10 -1.28
N PRO A 63 -1.42 -24.97 -0.88
CA PRO A 63 -2.07 -23.99 0.00
C PRO A 63 -3.31 -23.34 -0.64
N LEU A 64 -3.35 -23.12 -1.95
CA LEU A 64 -4.45 -22.38 -2.60
C LEU A 64 -5.69 -23.23 -2.89
N SER A 65 -5.62 -24.54 -2.65
CA SER A 65 -6.75 -25.46 -2.82
C SER A 65 -7.82 -25.33 -1.73
N LEU A 66 -7.48 -24.74 -0.57
CA LEU A 66 -8.40 -24.58 0.55
C LEU A 66 -9.18 -23.24 0.44
N PRO A 67 -10.52 -23.24 0.56
CA PRO A 67 -11.32 -22.01 0.49
C PRO A 67 -10.91 -20.93 1.51
N GLU A 68 -10.44 -21.35 2.68
CA GLU A 68 -9.95 -20.46 3.74
C GLU A 68 -8.68 -19.71 3.30
N ASN A 69 -7.77 -20.41 2.60
CA ASN A 69 -6.52 -19.84 2.12
C ASN A 69 -6.78 -18.86 0.96
N VAL A 70 -7.72 -19.17 0.07
CA VAL A 70 -8.18 -18.21 -0.95
C VAL A 70 -8.76 -16.94 -0.31
N THR A 71 -9.46 -17.08 0.81
CA THR A 71 -9.99 -15.94 1.57
C THR A 71 -8.86 -15.09 2.17
N LEU A 72 -7.84 -15.72 2.76
CA LEU A 72 -6.65 -15.01 3.26
C LEU A 72 -5.93 -14.23 2.15
N VAL A 73 -5.77 -14.83 0.96
CA VAL A 73 -5.18 -14.15 -0.21
C VAL A 73 -6.02 -12.95 -0.64
N LYS A 74 -7.35 -13.08 -0.71
CA LYS A 74 -8.25 -11.95 -1.05
C LYS A 74 -8.11 -10.80 -0.06
N ARG A 75 -8.05 -11.09 1.24
CA ARG A 75 -7.83 -10.10 2.29
C ARG A 75 -6.48 -9.41 2.16
N MET A 76 -5.41 -10.17 1.93
CA MET A 76 -4.08 -9.59 1.75
C MET A 76 -4.01 -8.72 0.48
N MET A 77 -4.59 -9.20 -0.63
CA MET A 77 -4.66 -8.48 -1.91
C MET A 77 -5.35 -7.12 -1.77
N ILE A 78 -6.53 -7.06 -1.13
CA ILE A 78 -7.23 -5.79 -0.95
C ILE A 78 -6.47 -4.85 -0.01
N LYS A 79 -5.85 -5.35 1.06
CA LYS A 79 -5.05 -4.54 1.98
C LYS A 79 -3.81 -3.96 1.30
N CYS A 80 -3.05 -4.77 0.57
CA CYS A 80 -1.92 -4.28 -0.24
C CYS A 80 -2.37 -3.22 -1.24
N SER A 81 -3.52 -3.42 -1.88
CA SER A 81 -4.06 -2.46 -2.84
C SER A 81 -4.42 -1.13 -2.18
N ASP A 82 -5.08 -1.18 -1.02
CA ASP A 82 -5.59 -0.02 -0.27
C ASP A 82 -4.49 0.94 0.18
N VAL A 83 -3.34 0.40 0.63
CA VAL A 83 -2.19 1.21 1.08
C VAL A 83 -0.99 1.15 0.12
N SER A 84 -1.22 0.90 -1.17
CA SER A 84 -0.14 0.79 -2.18
C SER A 84 0.55 2.10 -2.56
N ASN A 85 0.13 3.24 -2.01
CA ASN A 85 0.65 4.56 -2.40
C ASN A 85 2.18 4.69 -2.31
N PRO A 86 2.87 4.19 -1.26
CA PRO A 86 4.33 4.26 -1.16
C PRO A 86 5.06 3.43 -2.21
N THR A 87 4.40 2.47 -2.86
CA THR A 87 4.99 1.56 -3.85
C THR A 87 4.70 1.98 -5.30
N ARG A 88 4.22 3.22 -5.50
CA ARG A 88 3.95 3.81 -6.82
C ARG A 88 5.12 4.71 -7.25
N PRO A 89 5.23 5.06 -8.55
CA PRO A 89 6.19 6.08 -8.99
C PRO A 89 6.11 7.34 -8.12
N LEU A 90 7.27 7.94 -7.83
CA LEU A 90 7.43 9.04 -6.87
C LEU A 90 6.37 10.13 -7.00
N ARG A 91 6.04 10.53 -8.24
CA ARG A 91 5.01 11.53 -8.53
C ARG A 91 3.66 11.20 -7.90
N LEU A 92 3.22 9.94 -7.99
CA LEU A 92 1.96 9.47 -7.41
C LEU A 92 2.09 9.31 -5.90
N CYS A 93 3.21 8.76 -5.42
CA CYS A 93 3.48 8.63 -3.99
C CYS A 93 3.34 10.00 -3.29
N VAL A 94 4.03 11.02 -3.80
CA VAL A 94 4.00 12.39 -3.27
C VAL A 94 2.58 12.99 -3.27
N GLU A 95 1.84 12.83 -4.37
CA GLU A 95 0.46 13.36 -4.46
C GLU A 95 -0.48 12.68 -3.45
N TRP A 96 -0.39 11.37 -3.30
CA TRP A 96 -1.22 10.65 -2.34
C TRP A 96 -0.85 10.97 -0.90
N SER A 97 0.45 11.10 -0.59
CA SER A 97 0.92 11.54 0.73
C SER A 97 0.44 12.95 1.07
N ARG A 98 0.41 13.86 0.09
CA ARG A 98 -0.15 15.21 0.25
C ARG A 98 -1.65 15.17 0.56
N ARG A 99 -2.43 14.40 -0.20
CA ARG A 99 -3.90 14.29 -0.02
C ARG A 99 -4.26 13.74 1.36
N ILE A 100 -3.63 12.65 1.80
CA ILE A 100 -3.95 12.06 3.10
C ILE A 100 -3.49 12.95 4.26
N ALA A 101 -2.37 13.64 4.14
CA ALA A 101 -1.94 14.62 5.15
C ALA A 101 -2.94 15.77 5.26
N GLU A 102 -3.42 16.30 4.13
CA GLU A 102 -4.44 17.35 4.09
C GLU A 102 -5.75 16.90 4.76
N GLU A 103 -6.20 15.67 4.53
CA GLU A 103 -7.38 15.09 5.17
C GLU A 103 -7.20 14.96 6.70
N TYR A 104 -6.06 14.44 7.16
CA TYR A 104 -5.78 14.35 8.60
C TYR A 104 -5.69 15.73 9.26
N PHE A 105 -5.13 16.73 8.58
CA PHE A 105 -5.10 18.09 9.08
C PHE A 105 -6.50 18.68 9.23
N GLN A 106 -7.40 18.43 8.27
CA GLN A 106 -8.79 18.86 8.36
C GLN A 106 -9.51 18.25 9.57
N GLN A 107 -9.30 16.94 9.81
CA GLN A 107 -9.85 16.29 11.00
C GLN A 107 -9.30 16.90 12.30
N THR A 108 -7.98 17.07 12.42
CA THR A 108 -7.35 17.65 13.61
C THR A 108 -7.85 19.06 13.90
N ASP A 109 -8.06 19.88 12.86
CA ASP A 109 -8.60 21.23 13.02
C ASP A 109 -10.06 21.20 13.50
N GLU A 110 -10.87 20.30 12.95
CA GLU A 110 -12.27 20.13 13.35
C GLU A 110 -12.40 19.61 14.79
N GLU A 111 -11.56 18.67 15.20
CA GLU A 111 -11.50 18.16 16.58
C GLU A 111 -11.20 19.30 17.56
N LYS A 112 -10.20 20.14 17.26
CA LYS A 112 -9.87 21.31 18.08
C LYS A 112 -11.00 22.34 18.12
N ALA A 113 -11.59 22.66 16.96
CA ALA A 113 -12.66 23.65 16.86
C ALA A 113 -13.90 23.24 17.65
N ARG A 114 -14.19 21.93 17.70
CA ARG A 114 -15.32 21.36 18.45
C ARG A 114 -14.98 21.02 19.92
N GLY A 115 -13.73 21.22 20.35
CA GLY A 115 -13.28 20.85 21.70
C GLY A 115 -13.29 19.34 21.96
N LEU A 116 -13.16 18.52 20.90
CA LEU A 116 -13.07 17.07 21.00
C LEU A 116 -11.63 16.64 21.35
N PRO A 117 -11.45 15.43 21.93
CA PRO A 117 -10.11 14.85 22.08
C PRO A 117 -9.45 14.66 20.71
N VAL A 118 -8.25 15.23 20.53
CA VAL A 118 -7.49 15.09 19.27
C VAL A 118 -6.90 13.69 19.19
N VAL A 119 -7.35 12.88 18.22
CA VAL A 119 -6.94 11.46 18.11
C VAL A 119 -5.65 11.28 17.31
N MET A 120 -5.27 12.28 16.51
CA MET A 120 -4.05 12.28 15.68
C MET A 120 -3.15 13.49 15.98
N PRO A 121 -2.58 13.60 17.19
CA PRO A 121 -1.84 14.80 17.61
C PRO A 121 -0.59 15.08 16.76
N MET A 122 -0.04 14.06 16.09
CA MET A 122 1.13 14.20 15.20
C MET A 122 0.77 14.76 13.81
N PHE A 123 -0.52 14.80 13.46
CA PHE A 123 -1.02 15.34 12.20
C PHE A 123 -1.70 16.68 12.43
N ASP A 124 -0.93 17.61 12.97
CA ASP A 124 -1.26 19.02 13.04
C ASP A 124 -0.52 19.76 11.92
N ARG A 125 -1.24 20.53 11.09
CA ARG A 125 -0.65 21.26 9.95
C ARG A 125 0.48 22.22 10.33
N HIS A 126 0.56 22.63 11.60
CA HIS A 126 1.57 23.55 12.10
C HIS A 126 2.85 22.86 12.58
N THR A 127 2.81 21.56 12.87
CA THR A 127 3.94 20.84 13.50
C THR A 127 4.30 19.53 12.81
N CYS A 128 3.41 18.98 11.98
CA CYS A 128 3.63 17.72 11.28
C CYS A 128 4.74 17.84 10.23
N SER A 129 5.69 16.91 10.25
CA SER A 129 6.60 16.66 9.12
C SER A 129 6.04 15.52 8.28
N ILE A 130 5.55 15.84 7.08
CA ILE A 130 5.01 14.86 6.14
C ILE A 130 6.06 13.79 5.81
N PRO A 131 7.32 14.13 5.47
CA PRO A 131 8.36 13.13 5.21
C PRO A 131 8.57 12.15 6.38
N LYS A 132 8.67 12.64 7.62
CA LYS A 132 8.84 11.76 8.79
C LYS A 132 7.65 10.83 8.98
N SER A 133 6.43 11.34 8.81
CA SER A 133 5.22 10.52 8.89
C SER A 133 5.19 9.44 7.80
N GLN A 134 5.63 9.74 6.57
CA GLN A 134 5.71 8.75 5.48
C GLN A 134 6.78 7.68 5.76
N ILE A 135 7.96 8.08 6.25
CA ILE A 135 9.03 7.15 6.66
C ILE A 135 8.51 6.19 7.73
N GLY A 136 7.91 6.72 8.80
CA GLY A 136 7.37 5.90 9.89
C GLY A 136 6.23 4.98 9.44
N PHE A 137 5.38 5.43 8.53
CA PHE A 137 4.34 4.59 7.95
C PHE A 137 4.92 3.43 7.12
N VAL A 138 5.96 3.70 6.33
CA VAL A 138 6.63 2.64 5.56
C VAL A 138 7.28 1.62 6.50
N ASP A 139 8.01 2.09 7.51
CA ASP A 139 8.72 1.24 8.47
C ASP A 139 7.75 0.35 9.29
N TYR A 140 6.60 0.90 9.70
CA TYR A 140 5.71 0.22 10.64
C TYR A 140 4.60 -0.62 9.98
N ILE A 141 4.15 -0.24 8.77
CA ILE A 141 2.98 -0.86 8.12
C ILE A 141 3.34 -1.50 6.79
N ILE A 142 4.13 -0.81 5.96
CA ILE A 142 4.21 -1.15 4.53
C ILE A 142 5.29 -2.18 4.26
N ASN A 143 6.47 -2.03 4.88
CA ASN A 143 7.64 -2.83 4.55
C ASN A 143 7.37 -4.34 4.68
N ASP A 144 6.95 -4.80 5.86
CA ASP A 144 6.71 -6.23 6.11
C ASP A 144 5.54 -6.77 5.28
N MET A 145 4.50 -5.94 5.08
CA MET A 145 3.33 -6.32 4.31
C MET A 145 3.68 -6.55 2.83
N PHE A 146 4.46 -5.65 2.22
CA PHE A 146 4.83 -5.76 0.81
C PHE A 146 5.96 -6.76 0.57
N GLU A 147 6.88 -6.96 1.52
CA GLU A 147 7.88 -8.04 1.43
C GLU A 147 7.20 -9.42 1.46
N ALA A 148 6.23 -9.63 2.37
CA ALA A 148 5.44 -10.86 2.41
C ALA A 148 4.62 -11.08 1.13
N TRP A 149 4.00 -10.01 0.61
CA TRP A 149 3.23 -10.09 -0.63
C TRP A 149 4.12 -10.35 -1.85
N ASN A 150 5.29 -9.71 -1.94
CA ASN A 150 6.28 -9.96 -2.97
C ASN A 150 6.80 -11.40 -2.93
N ALA A 151 7.09 -11.94 -1.75
CA ALA A 151 7.51 -13.33 -1.61
C ALA A 151 6.44 -14.33 -2.10
N PHE A 152 5.17 -13.95 -2.07
CA PHE A 152 4.06 -14.80 -2.50
C PHE A 152 3.77 -14.73 -4.01
N ILE A 153 3.82 -13.55 -4.64
CA ILE A 153 3.45 -13.39 -6.06
C ILE A 153 4.53 -12.81 -6.98
N ASP A 154 5.74 -12.57 -6.48
CA ASP A 154 6.90 -11.99 -7.20
C ASP A 154 6.57 -10.65 -7.89
N MET A 155 6.62 -9.56 -7.13
CA MET A 155 6.38 -8.19 -7.62
C MET A 155 7.52 -7.22 -7.24
N PRO A 156 8.75 -7.45 -7.74
CA PRO A 156 9.93 -6.69 -7.32
C PRO A 156 9.88 -5.20 -7.71
N GLU A 157 9.08 -4.84 -8.71
CA GLU A 157 8.89 -3.44 -9.11
C GLU A 157 8.26 -2.60 -7.99
N LEU A 158 7.29 -3.13 -7.26
CA LEU A 158 6.63 -2.40 -6.16
C LEU A 158 7.61 -2.13 -5.01
N LEU A 159 8.42 -3.13 -4.64
CA LEU A 159 9.48 -2.96 -3.63
C LEU A 159 10.55 -1.97 -4.08
N THR A 160 10.87 -1.96 -5.38
CA THR A 160 11.83 -1.00 -5.95
C THR A 160 11.33 0.43 -5.77
N TYR A 161 10.09 0.73 -6.13
CA TYR A 161 9.51 2.05 -5.90
C TYR A 161 9.43 2.39 -4.42
N MET A 162 9.01 1.44 -3.57
CA MET A 162 8.96 1.64 -2.12
C MET A 162 10.30 2.11 -1.56
N ARG A 163 11.38 1.40 -1.88
CA ARG A 163 12.74 1.71 -1.40
C ARG A 163 13.24 3.06 -1.96
N GLN A 164 13.00 3.34 -3.23
CA GLN A 164 13.36 4.63 -3.86
C GLN A 164 12.61 5.80 -3.20
N ASN A 165 11.30 5.66 -3.02
CA ASN A 165 10.47 6.69 -2.39
C ASN A 165 10.88 6.91 -0.93
N TYR A 166 11.19 5.84 -0.20
CA TYR A 166 11.67 5.91 1.17
C TYR A 166 12.96 6.74 1.30
N ILE A 167 13.93 6.53 0.39
CA ILE A 167 15.14 7.36 0.30
C ILE A 167 14.77 8.81 -0.01
N ARG A 168 13.86 9.04 -0.96
CA ARG A 168 13.44 10.39 -1.34
C ARG A 168 12.79 11.15 -0.18
N TRP A 169 11.99 10.48 0.65
CA TRP A 169 11.42 11.09 1.84
C TRP A 169 12.49 11.49 2.86
N LYS A 170 13.54 10.69 3.03
CA LYS A 170 14.68 11.08 3.88
C LYS A 170 15.37 12.34 3.36
N GLU A 171 15.63 12.40 2.05
CA GLU A 171 16.22 13.60 1.43
C GLU A 171 15.33 14.84 1.60
N PHE A 172 14.01 14.71 1.48
CA PHE A 172 13.09 15.82 1.69
C PHE A 172 13.09 16.31 3.14
N ASP A 173 13.18 15.40 4.11
CA ASP A 173 13.30 15.78 5.54
C ASP A 173 14.63 16.52 5.81
N GLU A 174 15.75 16.01 5.28
CA GLU A 174 17.07 16.63 5.41
C GLU A 174 17.15 18.02 4.77
N GLN A 175 16.43 18.23 3.66
CA GLN A 175 16.30 19.52 2.97
C GLN A 175 15.31 20.48 3.66
N GLY A 176 14.62 20.03 4.71
CA GLY A 176 13.62 20.83 5.42
C GLY A 176 12.28 20.99 4.70
N HIS A 177 12.00 20.17 3.67
CA HIS A 177 10.72 20.14 2.96
C HIS A 177 9.66 19.36 3.73
N THR A 178 9.25 19.90 4.87
CA THR A 178 8.41 19.17 5.84
C THR A 178 6.92 19.50 5.74
N THR A 179 6.57 20.67 5.21
CA THR A 179 5.19 21.19 5.21
C THR A 179 4.40 20.81 3.97
N LEU A 180 3.06 20.90 4.04
CA LEU A 180 2.18 20.69 2.89
C LEU A 180 2.54 21.58 1.68
N ALA A 181 2.91 22.84 1.94
CA ALA A 181 3.28 23.79 0.90
C ALA A 181 4.58 23.40 0.18
N ASP A 182 5.55 22.84 0.92
CA ASP A 182 6.81 22.38 0.34
C ASP A 182 6.59 21.13 -0.52
N ILE A 183 5.80 20.18 -0.02
CA ILE A 183 5.43 18.97 -0.78
C ILE A 183 4.67 19.33 -2.06
N GLN A 184 3.79 20.32 -2.03
CA GLN A 184 3.07 20.79 -3.21
C GLN A 184 3.98 21.47 -4.25
N LYS A 185 5.02 22.20 -3.81
CA LYS A 185 6.05 22.73 -4.72
C LYS A 185 6.85 21.59 -5.35
N LEU A 186 7.27 20.60 -4.56
CA LEU A 186 7.99 19.42 -5.04
C LEU A 186 7.19 18.65 -6.08
N GLN A 187 5.88 18.51 -5.88
CA GLN A 187 4.99 17.88 -6.86
C GLN A 187 5.05 18.59 -8.22
N THR A 188 5.07 19.92 -8.23
CA THR A 188 5.15 20.73 -9.47
C THR A 188 6.49 20.52 -10.19
N THR A 189 7.59 20.44 -9.44
CA THR A 189 8.93 20.16 -9.98
C THR A 189 9.07 18.73 -10.51
N VAL A 190 8.51 17.75 -9.78
CA VAL A 190 8.52 16.32 -10.18
C VAL A 190 7.63 16.06 -11.39
N LEU A 191 6.54 16.83 -11.57
CA LEU A 191 5.65 16.78 -12.75
C LEU A 191 6.35 17.16 -14.07
N MET A 192 7.48 17.89 -14.01
CA MET A 192 8.26 18.25 -15.19
C MET A 192 9.29 17.20 -15.62
N SER A 193 9.47 16.13 -14.82
CA SER A 193 10.39 15.03 -15.13
C SER A 193 9.65 13.90 -15.87
N PRO A 194 10.24 13.27 -16.90
CA PRO A 194 9.58 12.22 -17.67
C PRO A 194 9.21 11.01 -16.80
N ILE A 195 8.03 10.43 -17.05
CA ILE A 195 7.40 9.34 -16.28
C ILE A 195 8.19 8.02 -16.38
N PHE A 196 9.04 7.88 -17.40
CA PHE A 196 9.86 6.71 -17.63
C PHE A 196 11.33 7.10 -17.75
N PRO A 197 12.27 6.32 -17.17
CA PRO A 197 13.67 6.45 -17.52
C PRO A 197 13.82 6.19 -19.02
N SER A 198 14.49 7.09 -19.74
CA SER A 198 14.92 6.83 -21.10
C SER A 198 15.73 5.53 -21.11
N LYS A 199 15.35 4.55 -21.95
CA LYS A 199 16.14 3.34 -22.16
C LYS A 199 17.62 3.76 -22.37
N PRO A 200 18.59 3.09 -21.72
CA PRO A 200 19.98 3.33 -22.04
C PRO A 200 20.16 3.10 -23.53
N SER A 201 20.72 4.07 -24.23
CA SER A 201 21.12 3.92 -25.62
C SER A 201 22.07 2.73 -25.69
N SER A 202 21.64 1.64 -26.33
CA SER A 202 22.52 0.55 -26.69
C SER A 202 23.54 1.12 -27.69
N ASN A 203 24.70 1.52 -27.18
CA ASN A 203 25.88 1.69 -28.00
C ASN A 203 26.27 0.28 -28.46
N THR A 204 25.71 -0.14 -29.59
CA THR A 204 26.34 -1.13 -30.45
C THR A 204 27.64 -0.53 -30.92
N LYS A 205 28.73 -0.80 -30.21
CA LYS A 205 30.06 -0.78 -30.81
C LYS A 205 30.09 -1.97 -31.76
N SER A 206 30.00 -1.65 -33.04
CA SER A 206 30.51 -2.49 -34.12
C SER A 206 32.02 -2.56 -34.00
N ASP A 207 32.53 -3.72 -33.59
CA ASP A 207 33.87 -4.22 -33.93
C ASP A 207 33.70 -5.59 -34.59
#